data_AF-A0A9E0HIT0-F1
#
_entry.id   AF-A0A9E0HIT0-F1
#
_cell.length_a   1.000
_cell.length_b   1.000
_cell.length_c   1.000
_cell.angle_alpha   90.00
_cell.angle_beta   90.00
_cell.angle_gamma   90.00
#
_symmetry.space_group_name_H-M   'P 1'
#
loop_
_entity.id
_entity.type
_entity.pdbx_description
1 polymer ?
#
loop_
_entity_poly.entity_id
_entity_poly.type
_entity_poly.pdbx_seq_one_letter_code
_entity_poly.pdbx_strand_id
1 'polypeptide(L)'
;MSFPWLVSSLGGSSQGAERRLAVALAELRDRAARLARLGGSAADTTRHLAAAVAWDYDPASRHGGPHRRPDGLSDAAIAALVDDVYRRHRP
;
A
#
# COMPACT_ATOMS: atom_id res chain seq x y z
N MET A 1 -26.29 22.06 -8.77
CA MET A 1 -26.87 20.71 -8.61
C MET A 1 -26.27 20.07 -7.38
N SER A 2 -27.07 19.47 -6.50
CA SER A 2 -26.61 18.71 -5.31
C SER A 2 -27.11 17.27 -5.39
N PHE A 3 -26.29 16.30 -5.01
CA PHE A 3 -26.59 14.87 -5.07
C PHE A 3 -26.70 14.30 -3.65
N PRO A 4 -27.88 14.34 -3.00
CA PRO A 4 -28.03 14.00 -1.58
C PRO A 4 -27.83 12.52 -1.25
N TRP A 5 -27.94 11.61 -2.24
CA TRP A 5 -27.55 10.20 -2.07
C TRP A 5 -26.03 10.00 -2.13
N LEU A 6 -25.31 10.98 -2.68
CA LEU A 6 -23.86 11.01 -2.74
C LEU A 6 -23.32 11.70 -1.49
N VAL A 7 -23.73 11.19 -0.32
CA VAL A 7 -23.09 11.57 0.94
C VAL A 7 -21.67 11.05 0.86
N SER A 8 -20.71 11.94 0.59
CA SER A 8 -19.27 11.68 0.64
C SER A 8 -18.88 11.45 2.10
N SER A 9 -19.34 10.37 2.71
CA SER A 9 -19.28 10.20 4.17
C SER A 9 -17.86 9.94 4.68
N LEU A 10 -16.90 9.55 3.85
CA LEU A 10 -15.58 9.09 4.34
C LEU A 10 -14.41 9.36 3.37
N GLY A 11 -14.59 10.19 2.34
CA GLY A 11 -13.52 10.49 1.37
C GLY A 11 -12.32 11.21 1.99
N GLY A 12 -12.57 12.07 2.98
CA GLY A 12 -11.56 12.93 3.62
C GLY A 12 -11.40 12.78 5.13
N SER A 13 -12.06 11.80 5.78
CA SER A 13 -11.88 11.57 7.22
C SER A 13 -10.60 10.80 7.51
N SER A 14 -9.98 11.05 8.67
CA SER A 14 -8.81 10.29 9.15
C SER A 14 -9.09 8.79 9.22
N GLN A 15 -10.27 8.41 9.73
CA GLN A 15 -10.71 7.02 9.80
C GLN A 15 -10.84 6.35 8.42
N GLY A 16 -11.27 7.09 7.40
CA GLY A 16 -11.30 6.60 6.02
C GLY A 16 -9.90 6.38 5.44
N ALA A 17 -8.96 7.29 5.73
CA ALA A 17 -7.57 7.16 5.31
C ALA A 17 -6.86 5.99 6.01
N GLU A 18 -7.05 5.81 7.32
CA GLU A 18 -6.53 4.68 8.10
C GLU A 18 -7.04 3.34 7.55
N ARG A 19 -8.34 3.24 7.24
CA ARG A 19 -8.92 2.02 6.69
C ARG A 19 -8.36 1.68 5.31
N ARG A 20 -8.17 2.68 4.44
CA ARG A 20 -7.53 2.47 3.13
C ARG A 20 -6.09 1.99 3.28
N LEU A 21 -5.34 2.59 4.20
CA LEU A 21 -3.98 2.16 4.51
C LEU A 21 -3.94 0.71 5.03
N ALA A 22 -4.85 0.35 5.94
CA ALA A 22 -4.91 -1.00 6.50
C ALA A 22 -5.19 -2.07 5.42
N VAL A 23 -6.11 -1.78 4.48
CA VAL A 23 -6.40 -2.65 3.34
C VAL A 23 -5.17 -2.81 2.45
N ALA A 24 -4.52 -1.70 2.07
CA ALA A 24 -3.32 -1.75 1.25
C ALA A 24 -2.19 -2.57 1.90
N LEU A 25 -1.98 -2.41 3.20
CA LEU A 25 -0.98 -3.19 3.94
C LEU A 25 -1.32 -4.69 3.99
N ALA A 26 -2.59 -5.06 4.12
CA ALA A 26 -3.02 -6.45 4.08
C ALA A 26 -2.73 -7.09 2.72
N GLU A 27 -3.07 -6.40 1.62
CA GLU A 27 -2.79 -6.86 0.27
C GLU A 27 -1.29 -7.03 -0.01
N LEU A 28 -0.47 -6.09 0.47
CA LEU A 28 0.99 -6.19 0.35
C LEU A 28 1.55 -7.39 1.11
N ARG A 29 1.04 -7.68 2.32
CA ARG A 29 1.43 -8.87 3.08
C ARG A 29 1.09 -10.16 2.34
N ASP A 30 -0.12 -10.25 1.80
CA ASP A 30 -0.56 -11.45 1.07
C ASP A 30 0.26 -11.69 -0.20
N ARG A 31 0.58 -10.62 -0.95
CA ARG A 31 1.45 -10.68 -2.11
C ARG A 31 2.88 -11.09 -1.72
N ALA A 32 3.45 -10.48 -0.68
CA ALA A 32 4.78 -10.84 -0.18
C ALA A 32 4.84 -12.31 0.28
N ALA A 33 3.82 -12.79 1.00
CA ALA A 33 3.76 -14.18 1.47
C ALA A 33 3.64 -15.16 0.30
N ARG A 34 2.88 -14.80 -0.74
CA ARG A 34 2.82 -15.59 -1.98
C ARG A 34 4.18 -15.66 -2.65
N LEU A 35 4.88 -14.54 -2.81
CA LEU A 35 6.19 -14.50 -3.45
C LEU A 35 7.26 -15.26 -2.65
N ALA A 36 7.21 -15.18 -1.31
CA ALA A 36 8.06 -15.99 -0.44
C ALA A 36 7.86 -17.50 -0.67
N ARG A 37 6.60 -17.96 -0.74
CA ARG A 37 6.26 -19.37 -1.02
C ARG A 37 6.67 -19.83 -2.41
N LEU A 38 6.72 -18.92 -3.39
CA LEU A 38 7.18 -19.20 -4.75
C LEU A 38 8.72 -19.21 -4.87
N GLY A 39 9.45 -18.98 -3.78
CA GLY A 39 10.92 -18.97 -3.77
C GLY A 39 11.55 -17.67 -4.27
N GLY A 40 10.77 -16.58 -4.37
CA GLY A 40 11.31 -15.27 -4.73
C GLY A 40 12.24 -14.72 -3.64
N SER A 41 13.14 -13.79 -3.96
CA SER A 41 14.01 -13.15 -2.97
C SER A 41 13.29 -11.98 -2.26
N ALA A 42 13.65 -11.69 -1.02
CA ALA A 42 13.10 -10.54 -0.29
C ALA A 42 13.40 -9.22 -1.02
N ALA A 43 14.63 -9.06 -1.55
CA ALA A 43 15.04 -7.87 -2.28
C ALA A 43 14.21 -7.65 -3.56
N ASP A 44 13.96 -8.72 -4.34
CA ASP A 44 13.14 -8.63 -5.55
C ASP A 44 11.68 -8.33 -5.23
N THR A 45 11.14 -8.97 -4.19
CA THR A 45 9.78 -8.71 -3.72
C THR A 45 9.62 -7.27 -3.24
N THR A 46 10.56 -6.74 -2.45
CA THR A 46 10.54 -5.32 -2.02
C THR A 46 10.54 -4.39 -3.23
N ARG A 47 11.43 -4.62 -4.21
CA ARG A 47 11.50 -3.81 -5.43
C ARG A 47 10.19 -3.86 -6.23
N HIS A 48 9.61 -5.05 -6.40
CA HIS A 48 8.36 -5.23 -7.14
C HIS A 48 7.19 -4.52 -6.46
N LEU A 49 7.04 -4.69 -5.14
CA LEU A 49 5.96 -4.07 -4.38
C LEU A 49 6.12 -2.56 -4.27
N ALA A 50 7.35 -2.05 -4.08
CA ALA A 50 7.61 -0.62 -4.08
C ALA A 50 7.27 0.02 -5.43
N ALA A 51 7.58 -0.63 -6.55
CA ALA A 51 7.23 -0.15 -7.89
C ALA A 51 5.71 -0.15 -8.11
N ALA A 52 4.99 -1.19 -7.67
CA ALA A 52 3.54 -1.25 -7.76
C ALA A 52 2.88 -0.12 -6.94
N VAL A 53 3.34 0.08 -5.71
CA VAL A 53 2.86 1.19 -4.87
C VAL A 53 3.21 2.54 -5.50
N ALA A 54 4.43 2.72 -6.02
CA ALA A 54 4.79 3.97 -6.69
C ALA A 54 3.81 4.27 -7.85
N TRP A 55 3.48 3.27 -8.67
CA TRP A 55 2.50 3.42 -9.76
C TRP A 55 1.10 3.82 -9.27
N ASP A 56 0.61 3.21 -8.19
CA ASP A 56 -0.71 3.50 -7.63
C ASP A 56 -0.83 4.95 -7.08
N TYR A 57 0.31 5.61 -6.80
CA TYR A 57 0.37 6.95 -6.21
C TYR A 57 1.13 7.97 -7.09
N ASP A 58 1.42 7.68 -8.36
CA ASP A 58 2.11 8.57 -9.31
C ASP A 58 1.17 9.08 -10.43
N PRO A 59 1.14 10.38 -10.79
CA PRO A 59 1.93 11.50 -10.28
C PRO A 59 1.24 12.39 -9.26
N ALA A 60 2.08 13.06 -8.46
CA ALA A 60 1.70 14.16 -7.61
C ALA A 60 0.98 15.22 -8.47
N SER A 61 -0.34 15.31 -8.31
CA SER A 61 -1.12 16.39 -8.91
C SER A 61 -0.44 17.71 -8.57
N ARG A 62 -0.18 18.54 -9.60
CA ARG A 62 0.37 19.91 -9.50
C ARG A 62 -0.33 20.77 -8.43
N HIS A 63 -1.57 20.41 -8.08
CA HIS A 63 -2.41 21.10 -7.11
C HIS A 63 -2.49 20.40 -5.74
N GLY A 64 -1.58 19.47 -5.44
CA GLY A 64 -1.60 18.75 -4.16
C GLY A 64 -2.84 17.86 -4.01
N GLY A 65 -3.22 17.16 -5.08
CA GLY A 65 -4.37 16.26 -5.07
C GLY A 65 -4.25 15.14 -4.02
N PRO A 66 -5.38 14.52 -3.61
CA PRO A 66 -5.47 13.59 -2.48
C PRO A 66 -4.72 12.26 -2.68
N HIS A 67 -4.03 12.08 -3.80
CA HIS A 67 -3.27 10.88 -4.16
C HIS A 67 -1.82 10.93 -3.66
N ARG A 68 -1.58 11.55 -2.50
CA ARG A 68 -0.27 11.47 -1.85
C ARG A 68 -0.11 10.07 -1.25
N ARG A 69 0.99 9.41 -1.58
CA ARG A 69 1.40 8.14 -0.95
C ARG A 69 1.43 8.30 0.57
N PRO A 70 0.68 7.48 1.34
CA PRO A 70 0.75 7.46 2.79
C PRO A 70 2.14 7.06 3.30
N ASP A 71 2.59 7.62 4.43
CA ASP A 71 3.90 7.31 5.02
C ASP A 71 4.04 5.81 5.39
N GLY A 72 2.93 5.19 5.80
CA GLY A 72 2.83 3.76 6.06
C GLY A 72 3.02 2.87 4.82
N LEU A 73 3.02 3.47 3.63
CA LEU A 73 3.35 2.79 2.37
C LEU A 73 4.71 3.22 1.83
N SER A 74 5.58 3.91 2.58
CA SER A 74 6.93 4.27 2.14
C SER A 74 7.79 3.05 1.78
N ASP A 75 8.85 3.25 0.99
CA ASP A 75 9.75 2.15 0.57
C ASP A 75 10.38 1.42 1.78
N ALA A 76 10.71 2.17 2.83
CA ALA A 76 11.22 1.61 4.09
C ALA A 76 10.15 0.77 4.82
N ALA A 77 8.90 1.22 4.85
CA ALA A 77 7.79 0.46 5.45
C ALA A 77 7.52 -0.84 4.67
N ILE A 78 7.57 -0.78 3.34
CA ILE A 78 7.43 -1.95 2.47
C ILE A 78 8.58 -2.93 2.71
N ALA A 79 9.83 -2.45 2.78
CA ALA A 79 10.99 -3.29 3.07
C ALA A 79 10.86 -4.02 4.41
N ALA A 80 10.45 -3.31 5.48
CA ALA A 80 10.24 -3.90 6.80
C ALA A 80 9.11 -4.94 6.81
N LEU A 81 8.02 -4.68 6.09
CA LEU A 81 6.90 -5.60 5.94
C LEU A 81 7.32 -6.88 5.20
N VAL A 82 8.07 -6.73 4.11
CA VAL A 82 8.57 -7.88 3.34
C VAL A 82 9.53 -8.71 4.18
N ASP A 83 10.46 -8.09 4.91
CA ASP A 83 11.38 -8.79 5.79
C ASP A 83 10.65 -9.61 6.89
N ASP A 84 9.66 -9.02 7.56
CA ASP A 84 8.85 -9.73 8.56
C ASP A 84 8.09 -10.93 7.96
N VAL A 85 7.49 -10.75 6.78
CA VAL A 85 6.79 -11.84 6.07
C VAL A 85 7.77 -12.94 5.67
N TYR A 86 8.93 -12.59 5.14
CA TYR A 86 9.94 -13.55 4.71
C TYR A 86 10.52 -14.33 5.88
N ARG A 87 10.74 -13.69 7.04
CA ARG A 87 11.17 -14.40 8.27
C ARG A 87 10.17 -15.46 8.74
N ARG A 88 8.88 -15.29 8.46
CA ARG A 88 7.81 -16.24 8.86
C ARG A 88 7.57 -17.35 7.85
N HIS A 89 7.93 -17.15 6.59
CA HIS A 89 7.56 -18.04 5.48
C HIS A 89 8.75 -18.66 4.74
N ARG A 90 9.98 -18.22 5.02
CA ARG A 90 11.18 -18.87 4.49
C ARG A 90 11.41 -20.18 5.28
N PRO A 91 11.57 -21.32 4.58
CA PRO A 91 11.96 -22.58 5.21
C PRO A 91 13.37 -22.52 5.80
#